data_AF-A0A1A8TM13-F1
#
_entry.id   AF-A0A1A8TM13-F1
#
_cell.length_a   1.000
_cell.length_b   1.000
_cell.length_c   1.000
_cell.angle_alpha   90.00
_cell.angle_beta   90.00
_cell.angle_gamma   90.00
#
_symmetry.space_group_name_H-M   'P 1'
#
loop_
_entity.id
_entity.type
_entity.pdbx_description
1 polymer ?
#
loop_
_entity_poly.entity_id
_entity_poly.type
_entity_poly.pdbx_seq_one_letter_code
_entity_poly.pdbx_strand_id
1 'polypeptide(L)'
;MEEVNFSVFVQLLRDVYEDPSLMEEKQESLVSMMDGMMASVPEGFEGMAAMIKTHISNAFKFKSPNVQKFELESGLIKLNTYCRKLGV
;
A
#
# COMPACT_ATOMS: atom_id res chain seq x y z
N MET A 1 16.29 9.61 7.10
CA MET A 1 14.98 9.24 6.54
C MET A 1 15.01 7.74 6.39
N GLU A 2 14.08 7.01 6.99
CA GLU A 2 14.03 5.55 6.84
C GLU A 2 13.67 5.23 5.38
N GLU A 3 14.50 4.45 4.69
CA GLU A 3 14.17 3.96 3.36
C GLU A 3 13.02 2.97 3.48
N VAL A 4 11.96 3.19 2.70
CA VAL A 4 10.82 2.27 2.68
C VAL A 4 11.27 0.96 2.04
N ASN A 5 11.19 -0.13 2.80
CA ASN A 5 11.37 -1.46 2.25
C ASN A 5 10.10 -1.88 1.49
N PHE A 6 10.09 -1.63 0.18
CA PHE A 6 8.95 -1.95 -0.69
C PHE A 6 8.63 -3.44 -0.75
N SER A 7 9.61 -4.32 -0.60
CA SER A 7 9.36 -5.77 -0.55
C SER A 7 8.53 -6.14 0.69
N VAL A 8 8.85 -5.58 1.85
CA VAL A 8 8.08 -5.80 3.08
C VAL A 8 6.69 -5.17 2.94
N PHE A 9 6.59 -3.98 2.33
CA PHE A 9 5.30 -3.32 2.14
C PHE A 9 4.36 -4.13 1.24
N VAL A 10 4.87 -4.64 0.11
CA VAL A 10 4.13 -5.53 -0.79
C VAL A 10 3.71 -6.81 -0.07
N GLN A 11 4.59 -7.41 0.74
CA GLN A 11 4.26 -8.63 1.48
C GLN A 11 3.14 -8.39 2.49
N LEU A 12 3.20 -7.32 3.29
CA LEU A 12 2.13 -7.02 4.26
C LEU A 12 0.78 -6.81 3.59
N LEU A 13 0.74 -6.13 2.45
CA LEU A 13 -0.50 -5.95 1.68
C LEU A 13 -1.02 -7.26 1.11
N ARG A 14 -0.14 -8.17 0.69
CA ARG A 14 -0.52 -9.52 0.24
C ARG A 14 -1.06 -10.37 1.38
N ASP A 15 -0.41 -10.34 2.54
CA ASP A 15 -0.86 -11.08 3.73
C ASP A 15 -2.29 -10.66 4.10
N VAL A 16 -2.57 -9.35 4.11
CA VAL A 16 -3.91 -8.82 4.41
C VAL A 16 -4.92 -9.10 3.28
N TYR A 17 -4.46 -9.15 2.02
CA TYR A 17 -5.31 -9.51 0.88
C TYR A 17 -5.73 -10.99 0.93
N GLU A 18 -4.81 -11.88 1.31
CA GLU A 18 -5.04 -13.32 1.44
C GLU A 18 -5.84 -13.65 2.71
N ASP A 19 -5.55 -12.96 3.81
CA ASP A 19 -6.25 -13.09 5.10
C ASP A 19 -6.66 -11.70 5.64
N PRO A 20 -7.90 -11.25 5.35
CA PRO A 20 -8.42 -9.98 5.85
C PRO A 20 -8.50 -9.88 7.38
N SER A 21 -8.41 -10.98 8.12
CA SER A 21 -8.40 -10.94 9.60
C SER A 21 -7.13 -10.27 10.15
N LEU A 22 -6.06 -10.23 9.35
CA LEU A 22 -4.80 -9.56 9.69
C LEU A 22 -4.88 -8.02 9.58
N MET A 23 -5.97 -7.47 9.05
CA MET A 23 -6.10 -6.04 8.78
C MET A 23 -5.84 -5.18 10.03
N GLU A 24 -6.52 -5.48 11.14
CA GLU A 24 -6.37 -4.69 12.38
C GLU A 24 -4.95 -4.76 12.94
N GLU A 25 -4.31 -5.94 12.90
CA GLU A 25 -2.94 -6.14 13.38
C GLU A 25 -1.93 -5.39 12.52
N LYS A 26 -2.08 -5.42 11.19
CA LYS A 26 -1.08 -4.87 10.25
C LYS A 26 -1.31 -3.40 9.92
N GLN A 27 -2.45 -2.80 10.30
CA GLN A 27 -2.83 -1.46 9.88
C GLN A 27 -1.78 -0.40 10.25
N GLU A 28 -1.27 -0.40 11.49
CA GLU A 28 -0.27 0.60 11.91
C GLU A 28 1.01 0.51 11.09
N SER A 29 1.51 -0.70 10.82
CA SER A 29 2.68 -0.92 9.97
C SER A 29 2.44 -0.46 8.55
N LEU A 30 1.27 -0.77 7.97
CA LEU A 30 0.90 -0.33 6.62
C LEU A 30 0.79 1.19 6.52
N VAL A 31 0.21 1.85 7.53
CA VAL A 31 0.12 3.32 7.59
C VAL A 31 1.50 3.95 7.67
N SER A 32 2.37 3.44 8.56
CA SER A 32 3.75 3.91 8.69
C SER A 32 4.51 3.79 7.36
N MET A 33 4.39 2.66 6.67
CA MET A 33 5.03 2.46 5.36
C MET A 33 4.48 3.37 4.27
N MET A 34 3.16 3.60 4.24
CA MET A 34 2.56 4.58 3.33
C MET A 34 3.09 5.99 3.56
N ASP A 35 3.19 6.42 4.82
CA ASP A 35 3.68 7.75 5.14
C ASP A 35 5.17 7.90 4.82
N GLY A 36 5.97 6.86 5.06
CA GLY A 36 7.36 6.79 4.59
C GLY A 36 7.46 6.90 3.07
N MET A 37 6.57 6.23 2.32
CA MET A 37 6.55 6.27 0.85
C MET A 37 6.22 7.68 0.36
N MET A 38 5.25 8.34 1.01
CA MET A 38 4.89 9.72 0.65
C MET A 38 5.99 10.73 0.99
N ALA A 39 6.73 10.52 2.08
CA ALA A 39 7.82 11.40 2.49
C ALA A 39 9.06 11.30 1.59
N SER A 40 9.24 10.16 0.91
CA SER A 40 10.38 9.84 0.05
C SER A 40 10.02 9.78 -1.43
N VAL A 41 8.85 10.30 -1.81
CA VAL A 41 8.36 10.20 -3.19
C VAL A 41 9.29 10.95 -4.14
N PRO A 42 9.77 10.33 -5.23
CA PRO A 42 10.55 11.03 -6.23
C PRO A 42 9.70 12.02 -7.02
N GLU A 43 10.33 13.08 -7.52
CA GLU A 43 9.68 14.07 -8.37
C GLU A 43 9.04 13.40 -9.60
N GLY A 44 7.79 13.74 -9.89
CA GLY A 44 7.02 13.19 -11.01
C GLY A 44 6.28 11.88 -10.70
N PHE A 45 6.39 11.36 -9.48
CA PHE A 45 5.69 10.15 -9.03
C PHE A 45 4.61 10.39 -7.97
N GLU A 46 4.41 11.65 -7.55
CA GLU A 46 3.48 12.07 -6.48
C GLU A 46 2.07 11.57 -6.75
N GLY A 47 1.58 11.69 -7.99
CA GLY A 47 0.26 11.24 -8.38
C GLY A 47 0.09 9.72 -8.26
N MET A 48 1.12 8.95 -8.57
CA MET A 48 1.09 7.49 -8.44
C MET A 48 1.11 7.07 -6.96
N ALA A 49 1.96 7.70 -6.15
CA ALA A 49 2.00 7.45 -4.71
C ALA A 49 0.68 7.84 -4.02
N ALA A 50 0.08 8.96 -4.40
CA ALA A 50 -1.22 9.40 -3.90
C ALA A 50 -2.34 8.40 -4.26
N MET A 51 -2.33 7.86 -5.49
CA MET A 51 -3.29 6.82 -5.89
C MET A 51 -3.11 5.52 -5.09
N ILE A 52 -1.87 5.08 -4.88
CA ILE A 52 -1.57 3.91 -4.04
C ILE A 52 -2.10 4.13 -2.61
N LYS A 53 -1.75 5.26 -1.99
CA LYS A 53 -2.21 5.62 -0.65
C LYS A 53 -3.74 5.65 -0.56
N THR A 54 -4.40 6.17 -1.59
CA THR A 54 -5.87 6.25 -1.64
C THR A 54 -6.50 4.86 -1.59
N HIS A 55 -6.07 3.94 -2.46
CA HIS A 55 -6.60 2.58 -2.51
C HIS A 55 -6.36 1.83 -1.19
N ILE A 56 -5.13 1.86 -0.67
CA ILE A 56 -4.81 1.17 0.58
C ILE A 56 -5.59 1.77 1.76
N SER A 57 -5.70 3.10 1.83
CA SER A 57 -6.50 3.77 2.86
C SER A 57 -7.99 3.44 2.77
N ASN A 58 -8.52 3.26 1.55
CA ASN A 58 -9.90 2.85 1.35
C ASN A 58 -10.15 1.42 1.84
N ALA A 59 -9.20 0.51 1.66
CA ALA A 59 -9.29 -0.84 2.21
C ALA A 59 -9.45 -0.83 3.74
N PHE A 60 -8.88 0.16 4.44
CA PHE A 60 -9.06 0.31 5.90
C PHE A 60 -10.43 0.88 6.28
N LYS A 61 -11.00 1.74 5.43
CA LYS A 61 -12.26 2.44 5.69
C LYS A 61 -13.48 1.56 5.44
N PHE A 62 -13.46 0.78 4.37
CA PHE A 62 -14.58 -0.07 4.00
C PHE A 62 -14.58 -1.35 4.83
N LYS A 63 -15.73 -1.76 5.37
CA LYS A 63 -15.88 -3.02 6.12
C LYS A 63 -16.37 -4.19 5.25
N SER A 64 -16.76 -3.91 4.01
CA SER A 64 -17.22 -4.95 3.08
C SER A 64 -16.00 -5.73 2.56
N PRO A 65 -15.90 -7.04 2.80
CA PRO A 65 -14.73 -7.84 2.38
C PRO A 65 -14.46 -7.74 0.87
N ASN A 66 -15.51 -7.69 0.06
CA ASN A 66 -15.37 -7.55 -1.40
C ASN A 66 -14.75 -6.20 -1.80
N VAL A 67 -15.15 -5.12 -1.12
CA VAL A 67 -14.61 -3.78 -1.39
C VAL A 67 -13.18 -3.67 -0.88
N GLN A 68 -12.90 -4.17 0.33
CA GLN A 68 -11.53 -4.22 0.86
C GLN A 68 -10.58 -4.95 -0.08
N LYS A 69 -10.99 -6.14 -0.56
CA LYS A 69 -10.20 -6.95 -1.47
C LYS A 69 -9.93 -6.24 -2.80
N PHE A 70 -10.95 -5.60 -3.37
CA PHE A 70 -10.81 -4.79 -4.59
C PHE A 70 -9.82 -3.62 -4.41
N GLU A 71 -9.92 -2.91 -3.28
CA GLU A 71 -9.05 -1.78 -2.98
C GLU A 71 -7.60 -2.22 -2.75
N LEU A 72 -7.38 -3.31 -2.02
CA LEU A 72 -6.05 -3.90 -1.82
C LEU A 72 -5.43 -4.36 -3.14
N GLU A 73 -6.19 -5.05 -4.00
CA GLU A 73 -5.72 -5.49 -5.32
C GLU A 73 -5.34 -4.30 -6.21
N SER A 74 -6.20 -3.29 -6.24
CA SER A 74 -5.97 -2.05 -6.99
C SER A 74 -4.74 -1.28 -6.50
N GLY A 75 -4.51 -1.27 -5.18
CA GLY A 75 -3.32 -0.70 -4.54
C GLY A 75 -2.06 -1.49 -4.88
N LEU A 76 -2.10 -2.82 -4.76
CA LEU A 76 -1.00 -3.74 -5.04
C LEU A 76 -0.52 -3.65 -6.50
N ILE A 77 -1.44 -3.63 -7.47
CA ILE A 77 -1.09 -3.49 -8.90
C ILE A 77 -0.33 -2.18 -9.15
N LYS A 78 -0.79 -1.09 -8.55
CA LYS A 78 -0.15 0.23 -8.68
C LYS A 78 1.18 0.29 -7.96
N LEU A 79 1.29 -0.30 -6.76
CA LEU A 79 2.53 -0.37 -6.00
C LEU A 79 3.60 -1.16 -6.78
N ASN A 80 3.25 -2.33 -7.33
CA ASN A 80 4.18 -3.09 -8.16
C ASN A 80 4.63 -2.30 -9.40
N THR A 81 3.72 -1.55 -10.03
CA THR A 81 4.05 -0.68 -11.16
C THR A 81 4.98 0.46 -10.74
N TYR A 82 4.74 1.05 -9.58
CA TYR A 82 5.57 2.10 -8.99
C TYR A 82 6.99 1.61 -8.71
N CYS A 83 7.13 0.47 -8.01
CA CYS A 83 8.43 -0.15 -7.72
C CYS A 83 9.21 -0.45 -9.02
N ARG A 84 8.55 -1.06 -10.01
CA ARG A 84 9.16 -1.33 -11.32
C ARG A 84 9.67 -0.06 -12.01
N LYS A 85 8.94 1.05 -11.93
CA LYS A 85 9.35 2.33 -12.54
C LYS A 85 10.52 2.98 -11.79
N LEU A 86 10.60 2.78 -10.48
CA LEU A 86 11.73 3.24 -9.67
C LEU A 86 12.95 2.33 -9.75
N GLY A 87 12.79 1.10 -10.24
CA GLY A 87 13.86 0.11 -10.29
C GLY A 87 14.15 -0.54 -8.93
N VAL A 88 13.14 -0.62 -8.06
CA VAL A 88 13.19 -1.23 -6.72
C VAL A 88 12.25 -2.42 -6.59
#